data_AF-A0A954ZF21-F1
#
_entry.id   AF-A0A954ZF21-F1
#
_cell.length_a   1.000
_cell.length_b   1.000
_cell.length_c   1.000
_cell.angle_alpha   90.00
_cell.angle_beta   90.00
_cell.angle_gamma   90.00
#
_symmetry.space_group_name_H-M   'P 1'
#
loop_
_entity.id
_entity.type
_entity.pdbx_description
1 polymer ?
#
loop_
_entity_poly.entity_id
_entity_poly.type
_entity_poly.pdbx_seq_one_letter_code
_entity_poly.pdbx_strand_id
1 'polypeptide(L)'
;MDEPILGNPDEYPSDAVLRRHLGRAMASWQALMKLIDEHDPALTGEWRYYKDGKRWLYKANHKKLTVCWATIYPRGFKTTCYFPDRAEKAIVDSALPKTYVDQYLRGPHFGKTRAITVDVRKL
;
A
#
# COMPACT_ATOMS: atom_id res chain seq x y z
N MET A 1 -1.10 -11.00 13.09
CA MET A 1 -0.96 -9.87 12.14
C MET A 1 -1.71 -8.71 12.77
N ASP A 2 -1.09 -7.55 12.95
CA ASP A 2 -1.79 -6.42 13.58
C ASP A 2 -3.00 -6.02 12.73
N GLU A 3 -4.15 -5.85 13.39
CA GLU A 3 -5.42 -5.56 12.72
C GLU A 3 -5.47 -4.10 12.23
N PRO A 4 -6.05 -3.83 11.04
CA PRO A 4 -6.30 -2.47 10.60
C PRO A 4 -7.23 -1.71 11.56
N ILE A 5 -6.93 -0.42 11.82
CA ILE A 5 -7.61 0.36 12.87
C ILE A 5 -8.63 1.38 12.38
N LEU A 6 -8.73 1.59 11.06
CA LEU A 6 -9.69 2.53 10.49
C LEU A 6 -11.03 1.83 10.26
N GLY A 7 -11.77 1.54 11.33
CA GLY A 7 -13.00 0.76 11.29
C GLY A 7 -14.30 1.56 11.27
N ASN A 8 -14.27 2.86 11.59
CA ASN A 8 -15.46 3.69 11.65
C ASN A 8 -15.87 4.16 10.23
N PRO A 9 -17.03 3.72 9.67
CA PRO A 9 -17.49 4.16 8.35
C PRO A 9 -17.81 5.66 8.29
N ASP A 10 -18.07 6.30 9.43
CA ASP A 10 -18.44 7.72 9.50
C ASP A 10 -17.23 8.64 9.71
N GLU A 11 -16.03 8.08 9.93
CA GLU A 11 -14.78 8.85 10.02
C GLU A 11 -13.92 8.60 8.78
N TYR A 12 -14.04 9.50 7.80
CA TYR A 12 -13.22 9.44 6.58
C TYR A 12 -11.72 9.58 6.92
N PRO A 13 -10.81 8.75 6.36
CA PRO A 13 -9.36 8.78 6.65
C PRO A 13 -8.61 10.01 6.11
N SER A 14 -9.00 11.20 6.56
CA SER A 14 -8.32 12.46 6.27
C SER A 14 -6.91 12.50 6.88
N ASP A 15 -6.08 13.42 6.40
CA ASP A 15 -4.74 13.68 6.98
C ASP A 15 -4.76 13.89 8.49
N ALA A 16 -5.82 14.52 9.03
CA ALA A 16 -5.99 14.71 10.46
C ALA A 16 -6.26 13.38 11.21
N VAL A 17 -7.02 12.45 10.62
CA VAL A 17 -7.19 11.08 11.14
C VAL A 17 -5.87 10.33 11.05
N LEU A 18 -5.24 10.32 9.88
CA LEU A 18 -4.01 9.56 9.65
C LEU A 18 -2.88 10.02 10.57
N ARG A 19 -2.71 11.33 10.79
CA ARG A 19 -1.69 11.87 11.69
C ARG A 19 -1.84 11.36 13.13
N ARG A 20 -3.08 11.21 13.63
CA ARG A 20 -3.36 10.66 14.98
C ARG A 20 -2.86 9.21 15.11
N HIS A 21 -2.94 8.43 14.05
CA HIS A 21 -2.58 7.01 14.06
C HIS A 21 -1.11 6.77 13.70
N LEU A 22 -0.60 7.49 12.69
CA LEU A 22 0.70 7.26 12.07
C LEU A 22 1.85 7.98 12.74
N GLY A 23 1.63 9.06 13.50
CA GLY A 23 2.73 9.81 14.12
C GLY A 23 3.85 10.12 13.14
N ARG A 24 5.08 9.66 13.42
CA ARG A 24 6.26 9.84 12.56
C ARG A 24 6.13 9.20 11.17
N ALA A 25 5.41 8.09 11.04
CA ALA A 25 5.17 7.45 9.75
C ALA A 25 4.29 8.29 8.81
N MET A 26 3.66 9.37 9.30
CA MET A 26 2.89 10.29 8.45
C MET A 26 3.78 10.91 7.35
N ALA A 27 5.06 11.17 7.62
CA ALA A 27 5.97 11.69 6.60
C ALA A 27 6.16 10.70 5.43
N SER A 28 6.35 9.40 5.74
CA SER A 28 6.44 8.35 4.73
C SER A 28 5.12 8.14 3.99
N TRP A 29 3.98 8.29 4.68
CA TRP A 29 2.66 8.26 4.04
C TRP A 29 2.51 9.40 3.02
N GLN A 30 2.83 10.63 3.41
CA GLN A 30 2.77 11.78 2.51
C GLN A 30 3.73 11.64 1.33
N ALA A 31 4.92 11.08 1.53
CA ALA A 31 5.84 10.77 0.44
C ALA A 31 5.26 9.74 -0.54
N LEU A 32 4.54 8.72 -0.04
CA LEU A 32 3.84 7.75 -0.88
C LEU A 32 2.71 8.42 -1.68
N MET A 33 1.90 9.28 -1.07
CA MET A 33 0.83 10.01 -1.76
C MET A 33 1.40 10.91 -2.86
N LYS A 34 2.47 11.66 -2.55
CA LYS A 34 3.17 12.51 -3.50
C LYS A 34 3.73 11.70 -4.69
N LEU A 35 4.32 10.53 -4.42
CA LEU A 35 4.79 9.63 -5.49
C LEU A 35 3.63 9.18 -6.39
N ILE A 36 2.48 8.83 -5.79
CA ILE A 36 1.29 8.43 -6.55
C ILE A 36 0.81 9.57 -7.45
N ASP A 37 0.74 10.79 -6.91
CA ASP A 37 0.21 11.95 -7.63
C ASP A 37 1.16 12.48 -8.72
N GLU A 38 2.48 12.40 -8.51
CA GLU A 38 3.48 13.00 -9.41
C GLU A 38 4.01 12.03 -10.49
N HIS A 39 3.91 10.71 -10.29
CA HIS A 39 4.62 9.76 -11.15
C HIS A 39 3.94 9.49 -12.49
N ASP A 40 2.62 9.31 -12.49
CA ASP A 40 1.84 9.04 -13.71
C ASP A 40 0.41 9.58 -13.50
N PRO A 41 -0.10 10.49 -14.35
CA PRO A 41 -1.48 10.99 -14.25
C PRO A 41 -2.56 9.89 -14.31
N ALA A 42 -2.23 8.71 -14.84
CA ALA A 42 -3.11 7.55 -14.84
C ALA A 42 -3.08 6.75 -13.54
N LEU A 43 -2.15 7.02 -12.64
CA LEU A 43 -2.08 6.48 -11.30
C LEU A 43 -2.92 7.37 -10.37
N THR A 44 -3.97 6.82 -9.79
CA THR A 44 -4.86 7.55 -8.88
C THR A 44 -5.06 6.74 -7.61
N GLY A 45 -5.32 7.44 -6.51
CA GLY A 45 -5.57 6.82 -5.23
C GLY A 45 -6.84 7.30 -4.56
N GLU A 46 -7.49 6.39 -3.85
CA GLU A 46 -8.74 6.64 -3.15
C GLU A 46 -8.86 5.81 -1.88
N TRP A 47 -9.54 6.36 -0.87
CA TRP A 47 -10.00 5.60 0.28
C TRP A 47 -11.34 4.92 -0.03
N ARG A 48 -11.43 3.62 0.25
CA ARG A 48 -12.68 2.86 0.13
C ARG A 48 -12.99 2.13 1.43
N TYR A 49 -14.25 2.19 1.84
CA TYR A 49 -14.76 1.43 2.96
C TYR A 49 -15.26 0.06 2.50
N TYR A 50 -14.68 -0.99 3.05
CA TYR A 50 -15.01 -2.38 2.79
C TYR A 50 -15.98 -2.88 3.86
N LYS A 51 -17.21 -3.23 3.48
CA LYS A 51 -18.27 -3.64 4.42
C LYS A 51 -18.03 -5.01 5.04
N ASP A 52 -17.44 -5.93 4.28
CA ASP A 52 -17.04 -7.27 4.70
C ASP A 52 -15.93 -7.21 5.75
N GLY A 53 -14.93 -6.36 5.52
CA GLY A 53 -13.84 -6.12 6.47
C GLY A 53 -14.17 -5.12 7.58
N LYS A 54 -15.29 -4.38 7.45
CA LYS A 54 -15.63 -3.19 8.25
C LYS A 54 -14.45 -2.24 8.44
N ARG A 55 -13.78 -1.90 7.34
CA ARG A 55 -12.54 -1.11 7.40
C ARG A 55 -12.32 -0.25 6.16
N TRP A 56 -11.68 0.88 6.37
CA TRP A 56 -11.11 1.70 5.31
C TRP A 56 -9.80 1.10 4.82
N LEU A 57 -9.68 0.99 3.49
CA LEU A 57 -8.45 0.64 2.80
C LEU A 57 -8.15 1.73 1.77
N TYR A 58 -6.87 2.09 1.66
CA TYR A 58 -6.44 2.93 0.58
C TYR A 58 -6.14 2.06 -0.63
N LYS A 59 -6.57 2.52 -1.78
CA LYS A 59 -6.46 1.82 -3.05
C LYS A 59 -5.79 2.71 -4.07
N ALA A 60 -4.67 2.26 -4.64
CA ALA A 60 -4.04 2.89 -5.78
C ALA A 60 -4.35 2.10 -7.05
N ASN A 61 -4.85 2.78 -8.08
CA ASN A 61 -5.17 2.21 -9.38
C ASN A 61 -4.34 2.86 -10.47
N HIS A 62 -3.81 2.05 -11.38
CA HIS A 62 -3.36 2.51 -12.69
C HIS A 62 -4.47 2.27 -13.70
N LYS A 63 -5.10 3.34 -14.19
CA LYS A 63 -6.34 3.26 -14.99
C LYS A 63 -7.42 2.44 -14.26
N LYS A 64 -7.75 1.24 -14.75
CA LYS A 64 -8.76 0.34 -14.17
C LYS A 64 -8.16 -0.76 -13.28
N LEU A 65 -6.84 -0.87 -13.23
CA LEU A 65 -6.14 -1.94 -12.53
C LEU A 65 -5.66 -1.46 -11.18
N THR A 66 -5.97 -2.22 -10.14
CA THR A 66 -5.46 -1.95 -8.80
C THR A 66 -4.02 -2.41 -8.71
N VAL A 67 -3.12 -1.46 -8.45
CA VAL A 67 -1.68 -1.72 -8.40
C VAL A 67 -1.17 -1.79 -6.97
N CYS A 68 -1.78 -1.07 -6.02
CA CYS A 68 -1.44 -1.18 -4.60
C CYS A 68 -2.66 -1.03 -3.69
N TRP A 69 -2.58 -1.66 -2.52
CA TRP A 69 -3.40 -1.33 -1.35
C TRP A 69 -2.52 -0.75 -0.26
N ALA A 70 -3.13 0.01 0.65
CA ALA A 70 -2.54 0.29 1.94
C ALA A 70 -3.55 0.19 3.08
N THR A 71 -3.06 -0.27 4.24
CA THR A 71 -3.81 -0.43 5.48
C THR A 71 -3.09 0.31 6.60
N ILE A 72 -3.84 1.00 7.45
CA ILE A 72 -3.30 1.62 8.67
C ILE A 72 -3.56 0.68 9.84
N TYR A 73 -2.55 0.46 10.67
CA TYR A 73 -2.59 -0.43 11.82
C TYR A 73 -1.88 0.23 13.02
N PRO A 74 -1.97 -0.31 14.25
CA PRO A 74 -1.49 0.40 15.44
C PRO A 74 -0.03 0.84 15.39
N ARG A 75 0.85 0.13 14.67
CA ARG A 75 2.29 0.44 14.63
C ARG A 75 2.74 1.14 13.35
N GLY A 76 1.83 1.52 12.45
CA GLY A 76 2.18 2.20 11.20
C GLY A 76 1.21 1.90 10.07
N PHE A 77 1.73 1.71 8.86
CA PHE A 77 0.94 1.27 7.73
C PHE A 77 1.67 0.20 6.92
N LYS A 78 0.90 -0.65 6.25
CA LYS A 78 1.41 -1.58 5.25
C LYS A 78 0.92 -1.15 3.90
N THR A 79 1.77 -1.23 2.90
CA THR A 79 1.35 -1.13 1.50
C THR A 79 1.77 -2.38 0.75
N THR A 80 0.83 -2.94 -0.01
CA THR A 80 1.05 -4.13 -0.83
C THR A 80 0.84 -3.72 -2.27
N CYS A 81 1.87 -3.85 -3.10
CA CYS A 81 1.82 -3.57 -4.53
C CYS A 81 1.94 -4.85 -5.35
N TYR A 82 1.17 -4.96 -6.42
CA TYR A 82 1.10 -6.12 -7.30
C TYR A 82 1.84 -5.86 -8.60
N PHE A 83 2.67 -6.83 -8.96
CA PHE A 83 3.52 -6.75 -10.14
C PHE A 83 3.24 -7.97 -11.03
N PRO A 84 3.04 -7.76 -12.34
CA PRO A 84 2.87 -8.85 -13.29
C PRO A 84 4.19 -9.61 -13.49
N ASP A 85 4.14 -10.84 -13.99
CA ASP A 85 5.35 -11.66 -14.24
C ASP A 85 6.34 -10.99 -15.20
N ARG A 86 5.85 -10.20 -16.16
CA ARG A 86 6.70 -9.42 -17.07
C ARG A 86 7.58 -8.38 -16.36
N ALA A 87 7.28 -8.04 -15.10
CA ALA A 87 8.09 -7.14 -14.29
C ALA A 87 9.24 -7.86 -13.56
N GLU A 88 9.31 -9.19 -13.59
CA GLU A 88 10.29 -9.97 -12.82
C GLU A 88 11.72 -9.52 -13.09
N LYS A 89 12.12 -9.42 -14.36
CA LYS A 89 13.47 -8.98 -14.72
C LYS A 89 13.80 -7.61 -14.14
N ALA A 90 12.87 -6.65 -14.25
CA ALA A 90 13.05 -5.31 -13.73
C ALA A 90 13.15 -5.28 -12.19
N ILE A 91 12.42 -6.17 -11.49
CA ILE A 91 12.48 -6.30 -10.03
C ILE A 91 13.80 -6.95 -9.59
N VAL A 92 14.23 -8.02 -10.25
CA VAL A 92 15.47 -8.74 -9.95
C VAL A 92 16.69 -7.86 -10.17
N ASP A 93 16.69 -7.05 -11.24
CA ASP A 93 17.80 -6.15 -11.57
C ASP A 93 17.73 -4.79 -10.82
N SER A 94 16.70 -4.59 -9.97
CA SER A 94 16.51 -3.33 -9.26
C SER A 94 17.46 -3.17 -8.07
N ALA A 95 17.57 -1.94 -7.57
CA ALA A 95 18.24 -1.63 -6.31
C ALA A 95 17.40 -1.94 -5.06
N LEU A 96 16.29 -2.67 -5.19
CA LEU A 96 15.47 -3.04 -4.05
C LEU A 96 16.26 -3.95 -3.09
N PRO A 97 16.11 -3.77 -1.77
CA PRO A 97 16.62 -4.72 -0.80
C PRO A 97 16.23 -6.16 -1.16
N LYS A 98 17.19 -7.10 -1.01
CA LYS A 98 16.99 -8.52 -1.34
C LYS A 98 15.73 -9.12 -0.70
N THR A 99 15.35 -8.63 0.48
CA THR A 99 14.11 -9.07 1.15
C THR A 99 12.84 -8.84 0.31
N TYR A 100 12.76 -7.76 -0.48
CA TYR A 100 11.61 -7.47 -1.33
C TYR A 100 11.69 -8.22 -2.66
N VAL A 101 12.89 -8.38 -3.21
CA VAL A 101 13.12 -9.23 -4.38
C VAL A 101 12.74 -10.68 -4.07
N ASP A 102 13.20 -11.22 -2.94
CA ASP A 102 12.84 -12.57 -2.48
C ASP A 102 11.34 -12.69 -2.20
N GLN A 103 10.71 -11.66 -1.63
CA GLN A 103 9.27 -11.64 -1.41
C GLN A 103 8.49 -11.75 -2.73
N TYR A 104 8.92 -11.06 -3.79
CA TYR A 104 8.33 -11.22 -5.11
C TYR A 104 8.58 -12.63 -5.65
N LEU A 105 9.83 -13.09 -5.72
CA LEU A 105 10.20 -14.35 -6.36
C LEU A 105 9.57 -15.58 -5.70
N ARG A 106 9.47 -15.56 -4.37
CA ARG A 106 9.00 -16.70 -3.55
C ARG A 106 7.58 -16.51 -3.02
N GLY A 107 6.98 -15.36 -3.29
CA GLY A 107 5.65 -15.01 -2.82
C GLY A 107 4.55 -15.82 -3.51
N PRO A 108 3.34 -15.83 -2.92
CA PRO A 108 2.18 -16.45 -3.55
C PRO A 108 1.86 -15.76 -4.87
N HIS A 109 1.46 -16.57 -5.86
CA HIS A 109 0.99 -16.09 -7.14
C HIS A 109 -0.54 -15.91 -7.09
N PHE A 110 -1.00 -14.77 -7.57
CA PHE A 110 -2.41 -14.47 -7.76
C PHE A 110 -2.64 -14.34 -9.27
N GLY A 111 -2.87 -15.47 -9.94
CA GLY A 111 -2.80 -15.55 -11.40
C GLY A 111 -1.38 -15.26 -11.90
N LYS A 112 -1.23 -14.29 -12.80
CA LYS A 112 0.07 -13.83 -13.36
C LYS A 112 0.67 -12.64 -12.61
N THR A 113 0.34 -12.51 -11.33
CA THR A 113 0.82 -11.39 -10.49
C THR A 113 1.33 -11.90 -9.16
N ARG A 114 2.35 -11.20 -8.65
CA ARG A 114 2.95 -11.41 -7.33
C ARG A 114 3.01 -10.08 -6.61
N ALA A 115 3.12 -10.13 -5.29
CA ALA A 115 3.01 -8.94 -4.46
C ALA A 115 4.27 -8.68 -3.64
N ILE A 116 4.61 -7.39 -3.51
CA ILE A 116 5.59 -6.91 -2.54
C ILE A 116 4.81 -6.13 -1.48
N THR A 117 5.05 -6.44 -0.21
CA THR A 117 4.46 -5.73 0.93
C THR A 117 5.54 -5.02 1.72
N VAL A 118 5.43 -3.70 1.80
CA VAL A 118 6.28 -2.83 2.61
C VAL A 118 5.54 -2.51 3.90
N ASP A 119 6.21 -2.72 5.03
CA ASP A 119 5.72 -2.37 6.36
C ASP A 119 6.47 -1.15 6.90
N VAL A 120 5.78 -0.02 6.96
CA VAL A 120 6.32 1.26 7.42
C VAL A 120 5.86 1.51 8.84
N ARG A 121 6.81 1.48 9.78
CA ARG A 121 6.53 1.62 11.21
C ARG A 121 6.65 3.05 11.68
N LYS A 122 5.83 3.42 12.66
CA LYS A 122 5.77 4.77 13.26
C LYS A 122 6.79 5.06 14.37
N LEU A 123 7.83 4.22 14.51
CA LEU A 123 8.84 4.32 15.58
C LEU A 123 9.48 5.73 15.65
#